data_AF-A0A7W1NBH9-F1
#
_entry.id   AF-A0A7W1NBH9-F1
#
_cell.length_a   1.000
_cell.length_b   1.000
_cell.length_c   1.000
_cell.angle_alpha   90.00
_cell.angle_beta   90.00
_cell.angle_gamma   90.00
#
_symmetry.space_group_name_H-M   'P 1'
#
loop_
_entity.id
_entity.type
_entity.pdbx_description
1 polymer ?
#
loop_
_entity_poly.entity_id
_entity_poly.type
_entity_poly.pdbx_seq_one_letter_code
_entity_poly.pdbx_strand_id
1 'polypeptide(L)'
;LENRYKGLRSPHKLKSAVSGCARECAEAQSKDFGVIATENGYNLYLCGNGGMTPQHAQLFAADISAEQVLRYLDRFLMFYIRTADRLERTAWWFNKLEGGIDYLRTVVIDDALGICAELEAEMAHVVATYQDEWKTAIDDPEKLKRFRSFVNSDGPDPSLVRMKEREQVRPATWDEKRDLVTTGI
;
A
#
# COMPACT_ATOMS: atom_id res chain seq x y z
N LEU A 1 -7.47 -8.02 -0.97
CA LEU A 1 -6.52 -7.41 -0.01
C LEU A 1 -6.34 -5.93 -0.29
N GLU A 2 -5.84 -5.52 -1.47
CA GLU A 2 -5.67 -4.11 -1.84
C GLU A 2 -6.94 -3.26 -1.59
N ASN A 3 -8.08 -3.67 -2.15
CA ASN A 3 -9.35 -2.97 -1.94
C ASN A 3 -9.83 -2.92 -0.49
N ARG A 4 -9.37 -3.82 0.38
CA ARG A 4 -9.76 -3.85 1.79
C ARG A 4 -8.93 -2.85 2.61
N TYR A 5 -7.62 -2.79 2.37
CA TYR A 5 -6.72 -2.00 3.21
C TYR A 5 -6.33 -0.64 2.61
N LYS A 6 -6.90 -0.27 1.45
CA LYS A 6 -6.72 1.06 0.88
C LYS A 6 -7.22 2.15 1.83
N GLY A 7 -6.49 3.25 1.91
CA GLY A 7 -6.82 4.38 2.79
C GLY A 7 -6.53 4.17 4.27
N LEU A 8 -6.06 2.98 4.69
CA LEU A 8 -5.70 2.71 6.08
C LEU A 8 -4.65 3.71 6.58
N ARG A 9 -4.98 4.42 7.67
CA ARG A 9 -4.05 5.34 8.34
C ARG A 9 -3.29 4.55 9.40
N SER A 10 -2.00 4.37 9.18
CA SER A 10 -1.12 3.60 10.05
C SER A 10 0.03 4.46 10.60
N PRO A 11 0.67 4.06 11.71
CA PRO A 11 1.78 4.80 12.33
C PRO A 11 2.91 5.17 11.36
N HIS A 12 3.14 4.32 10.35
CA HIS A 12 3.98 4.57 9.20
C HIS A 12 3.43 3.85 7.95
N LYS A 13 3.91 4.19 6.75
CA LYS A 13 3.58 3.52 5.48
C LYS A 13 3.69 1.99 5.58
N LEU A 14 2.71 1.30 5.02
CA LEU A 14 2.64 -0.16 4.91
C LEU A 14 2.95 -0.61 3.48
N LYS A 15 3.65 -1.74 3.37
CA LYS A 15 3.89 -2.46 2.13
C LYS A 15 3.35 -3.87 2.28
N SER A 16 2.71 -4.37 1.24
CA SER A 16 2.22 -5.74 1.19
C SER A 16 2.48 -6.37 -0.16
N ALA A 17 2.58 -7.69 -0.19
CA ALA A 17 2.65 -8.42 -1.45
C ALA A 17 1.97 -9.78 -1.34
N VAL A 18 1.52 -10.27 -2.49
CA VAL A 18 0.88 -11.58 -2.64
C VAL A 18 1.61 -12.32 -3.75
N SER A 19 2.11 -13.51 -3.46
CA SER A 19 2.73 -14.41 -4.44
C SER A 19 1.85 -15.63 -4.67
N GLY A 20 1.63 -15.99 -5.93
CA GLY A 20 0.83 -17.15 -6.31
C GLY A 20 1.52 -18.50 -6.12
N CYS A 21 2.81 -18.53 -5.76
CA CYS A 21 3.54 -19.75 -5.44
C CYS A 21 4.80 -19.42 -4.62
N ALA A 22 5.47 -20.48 -4.12
CA ALA A 22 6.69 -20.38 -3.32
C ALA A 22 7.90 -19.74 -4.03
N ARG A 23 7.84 -19.53 -5.36
CA ARG A 23 8.87 -18.75 -6.09
C ARG A 23 8.91 -17.28 -5.70
N GLU A 24 7.87 -16.79 -5.00
CA GLU A 24 7.91 -15.52 -4.28
C GLU A 24 8.22 -14.28 -5.14
N CYS A 25 7.81 -14.27 -6.42
CA CYS A 25 8.14 -13.22 -7.38
C CYS A 25 7.66 -11.79 -7.00
N ALA A 26 6.81 -11.65 -5.98
CA ALA A 26 6.36 -10.34 -5.47
C ALA A 26 7.13 -9.89 -4.20
N GLU A 27 8.19 -10.60 -3.83
CA GLU A 27 8.99 -10.42 -2.63
C GLU A 27 8.15 -10.32 -1.34
N ALA A 28 7.16 -11.20 -1.18
CA ALA A 28 6.22 -11.24 -0.06
C ALA A 28 6.90 -11.30 1.32
N GLN A 29 8.06 -11.96 1.43
CA GLN A 29 8.79 -12.10 2.68
C GLN A 29 9.61 -10.86 3.05
N SER A 30 9.61 -9.81 2.23
CA SER A 30 10.29 -8.53 2.52
C SER A 30 9.34 -7.40 2.92
N LYS A 31 8.02 -7.64 2.89
CA LYS A 31 6.99 -6.63 3.12
C LYS A 31 6.49 -6.64 4.57
N ASP A 32 5.79 -5.59 4.98
CA ASP A 32 5.21 -5.50 6.33
C ASP A 32 4.24 -6.66 6.60
N PHE A 33 3.53 -7.12 5.57
CA PHE A 33 2.90 -8.44 5.52
C PHE A 33 2.93 -9.02 4.11
N GLY A 34 3.02 -10.35 4.02
CA GLY A 34 3.10 -11.09 2.77
C GLY A 34 2.19 -12.32 2.79
N VAL A 35 1.59 -12.64 1.64
CA VAL A 35 0.78 -13.86 1.48
C VAL A 35 1.37 -14.68 0.35
N ILE A 36 1.61 -15.96 0.58
CA ILE A 36 2.10 -16.89 -0.44
C ILE A 36 1.11 -18.04 -0.56
N ALA A 37 0.55 -18.25 -1.76
CA ALA A 37 -0.34 -19.37 -2.01
C ALA A 37 0.43 -20.71 -1.98
N THR A 38 -0.21 -21.72 -1.40
CA THR A 38 0.25 -23.11 -1.34
C THR A 38 -0.78 -24.02 -2.00
N GLU A 39 -0.50 -25.31 -2.10
CA GLU A 39 -1.48 -26.29 -2.59
C GLU A 39 -2.66 -26.45 -1.61
N ASN A 40 -2.46 -26.15 -0.33
CA ASN A 40 -3.44 -26.36 0.73
C ASN A 40 -4.11 -25.06 1.22
N GLY A 41 -3.73 -23.90 0.70
CA GLY A 41 -4.27 -22.61 1.11
C GLY A 41 -3.25 -21.48 0.96
N TYR A 42 -2.98 -20.77 2.06
CA TYR A 42 -2.09 -19.61 2.07
C TYR A 42 -1.18 -19.61 3.30
N ASN A 43 0.08 -19.25 3.08
CA ASN A 43 1.02 -18.90 4.14
C ASN A 43 1.02 -17.39 4.34
N LEU A 44 0.77 -16.94 5.56
CA LEU A 44 0.80 -15.55 5.97
C LEU A 44 2.12 -15.24 6.68
N TYR A 45 2.83 -14.23 6.20
CA TYR A 45 4.10 -13.74 6.74
C TYR A 45 3.93 -12.32 7.26
N LEU A 46 4.54 -11.97 8.39
CA LEU A 46 4.40 -10.66 9.04
C LEU A 46 5.75 -10.04 9.41
N CYS A 47 5.79 -8.71 9.50
CA CYS A 47 6.88 -7.92 10.06
C CYS A 47 8.20 -7.95 9.27
N GLY A 48 8.14 -7.98 7.95
CA GLY A 48 9.30 -7.79 7.07
C GLY A 48 9.63 -6.31 6.79
N ASN A 49 10.83 -6.06 6.30
CA ASN A 49 11.29 -4.73 5.91
C ASN A 49 12.30 -4.78 4.76
N GLY A 50 11.95 -4.26 3.58
CA GLY A 50 12.90 -3.97 2.49
C GLY A 50 13.54 -2.58 2.57
N GLY A 51 13.82 -2.08 3.78
CA GLY A 51 14.40 -0.73 4.01
C GLY A 51 15.92 -0.76 4.17
N MET A 52 16.48 0.29 4.79
CA MET A 52 17.93 0.39 5.07
C MET A 52 18.46 -0.78 5.91
N THR A 53 17.67 -1.25 6.88
CA THR A 53 17.96 -2.45 7.67
C THR A 53 17.00 -3.55 7.24
N PRO A 54 17.40 -4.42 6.29
CA PRO A 54 16.50 -5.43 5.76
C PRO A 54 16.15 -6.47 6.83
N GLN A 55 14.90 -6.91 6.84
CA GLN A 55 14.37 -7.94 7.73
C GLN A 55 13.40 -8.82 6.96
N HIS A 56 13.55 -10.14 7.06
CA HIS A 56 12.56 -11.06 6.54
C HIS A 56 11.35 -11.11 7.47
N ALA A 57 10.16 -11.10 6.86
CA ALA A 57 8.91 -11.38 7.53
C ALA A 57 8.92 -12.82 8.08
N GLN A 58 8.37 -13.02 9.25
CA GLN A 58 8.27 -14.34 9.87
C GLN A 58 6.98 -15.03 9.45
N LEU A 59 7.03 -16.34 9.22
CA LEU A 59 5.86 -17.16 8.96
C LEU A 59 4.94 -17.12 10.17
N PHE A 60 3.77 -16.49 10.03
CA PHE A 60 2.81 -16.33 11.10
C PHE A 60 1.85 -17.53 11.17
N ALA A 61 1.26 -17.91 10.05
CA ALA A 61 0.37 -19.06 9.92
C ALA A 61 0.53 -19.70 8.54
N ALA A 62 0.43 -21.02 8.48
CA ALA A 62 0.61 -21.80 7.26
C ALA A 62 -0.66 -22.52 6.85
N ASP A 63 -0.85 -22.71 5.54
CA ASP A 63 -1.96 -23.46 4.94
C ASP A 63 -3.35 -23.03 5.46
N ILE A 64 -3.53 -21.72 5.68
CA ILE A 64 -4.79 -21.14 6.15
C ILE A 64 -5.70 -20.72 5.01
N SER A 65 -7.01 -20.65 5.26
CA SER A 65 -8.00 -20.20 4.29
C SER A 65 -7.89 -18.69 4.01
N ALA A 66 -8.45 -18.23 2.89
CA ALA A 66 -8.49 -16.80 2.56
C ALA A 66 -9.21 -15.96 3.63
N GLU A 67 -10.27 -16.51 4.23
CA GLU A 67 -11.03 -15.88 5.31
C GLU A 67 -10.18 -15.75 6.58
N GLN A 68 -9.37 -16.77 6.90
CA GLN A 68 -8.43 -16.71 8.01
C GLN A 68 -7.32 -15.68 7.75
N VAL A 69 -6.80 -15.59 6.52
CA VAL A 69 -5.83 -14.55 6.13
C VAL A 69 -6.40 -13.16 6.40
N LEU A 70 -7.64 -12.89 5.96
CA LEU A 70 -8.29 -11.59 6.18
C LEU A 70 -8.47 -11.32 7.68
N ARG A 71 -9.02 -12.27 8.42
CA ARG A 71 -9.27 -12.14 9.85
C ARG A 71 -7.99 -11.85 10.65
N TYR A 72 -6.92 -12.61 10.40
CA TYR A 72 -5.66 -12.42 11.10
C TYR A 72 -4.96 -11.12 10.70
N LEU A 73 -5.05 -10.71 9.43
CA LEU A 73 -4.52 -9.43 8.99
C LEU A 73 -5.28 -8.24 9.59
N ASP A 74 -6.61 -8.29 9.68
CA ASP A 74 -7.40 -7.23 10.31
C ASP A 74 -6.94 -7.01 11.76
N ARG A 75 -6.87 -8.09 12.53
CA ARG A 75 -6.41 -8.12 13.93
C ARG A 75 -4.98 -7.61 14.05
N PHE A 76 -4.06 -8.15 13.23
CA PHE A 76 -2.65 -7.73 13.24
C PHE A 76 -2.48 -6.24 12.93
N LEU A 77 -3.13 -5.75 11.87
CA LEU A 77 -3.00 -4.36 11.45
C LEU A 77 -3.55 -3.41 12.51
N MET A 78 -4.72 -3.71 13.09
CA MET A 78 -5.29 -2.88 14.16
C MET A 78 -4.47 -2.95 15.44
N PHE A 79 -3.97 -4.13 15.81
CA PHE A 79 -3.09 -4.28 16.98
C PHE A 79 -1.80 -3.47 16.81
N TYR A 80 -1.16 -3.54 15.63
CA TYR A 80 -0.01 -2.71 15.29
C TYR A 80 -0.35 -1.20 15.34
N ILE A 81 -1.48 -0.78 14.76
CA ILE A 81 -1.91 0.63 14.77
C ILE A 81 -2.11 1.15 16.19
N ARG A 82 -2.66 0.33 17.09
CA ARG A 82 -2.92 0.71 18.49
C ARG A 82 -1.65 0.78 19.35
N THR A 83 -0.64 -0.03 19.04
CA THR A 83 0.48 -0.27 19.97
C THR A 83 1.83 0.24 19.47
N ALA A 84 1.98 0.55 18.18
CA ALA A 84 3.23 1.07 17.64
C ALA A 84 3.37 2.58 17.81
N ASP A 85 4.62 3.03 17.91
CA ASP A 85 4.94 4.45 18.02
C ASP A 85 4.75 5.18 16.68
N ARG A 86 4.60 6.51 16.74
CA ARG A 86 4.51 7.35 15.53
C ARG A 86 5.79 7.21 14.68
N LEU A 87 5.62 7.04 13.37
CA LEU A 87 6.69 6.79 12.39
C LEU A 87 7.44 5.46 12.58
N GLU A 88 6.89 4.52 13.34
CA GLU A 88 7.44 3.19 13.50
C GLU A 88 6.95 2.24 12.40
N ARG A 89 7.83 1.36 11.88
CA ARG A 89 7.44 0.27 10.94
C ARG A 89 7.13 -1.00 11.71
N THR A 90 6.34 -1.90 11.12
CA THR A 90 5.97 -3.18 11.74
C THR A 90 7.19 -4.00 12.16
N ALA A 91 8.27 -4.01 11.37
CA ALA A 91 9.50 -4.73 11.74
C ALA A 91 10.15 -4.21 13.03
N TRP A 92 10.26 -2.88 13.20
CA TRP A 92 10.86 -2.28 14.40
C TRP A 92 9.96 -2.46 15.62
N TRP A 93 8.66 -2.23 15.44
CA TRP A 93 7.65 -2.50 16.45
C TRP A 93 7.71 -3.96 16.92
N PHE A 94 7.76 -4.90 15.99
CA PHE A 94 7.84 -6.33 16.27
C PHE A 94 9.10 -6.71 17.05
N ASN A 95 10.24 -6.10 16.73
CA ASN A 95 11.50 -6.37 17.43
C ASN A 95 11.49 -5.92 18.90
N LYS A 96 10.55 -5.05 19.30
CA LYS A 96 10.32 -4.66 20.70
C LYS A 96 9.38 -5.61 21.45
N LEU A 97 8.65 -6.48 20.74
CA LEU A 97 7.70 -7.41 21.35
C LEU A 97 8.44 -8.58 21.98
N GLU A 98 8.33 -8.71 23.30
CA GLU A 98 8.80 -9.90 24.01
C GLU A 98 8.01 -11.13 23.55
N GLY A 99 8.70 -12.22 23.21
CA GLY A 99 8.10 -13.43 22.63
C GLY A 99 7.85 -13.39 21.12
N GLY A 100 8.10 -12.26 20.44
CA GLY A 100 8.13 -12.16 18.98
C GLY A 100 6.88 -12.72 18.29
N ILE A 101 7.07 -13.65 17.35
CA ILE A 101 5.97 -14.19 16.52
C ILE A 101 5.02 -15.06 17.32
N ASP A 102 5.49 -15.74 18.37
CA ASP A 102 4.66 -16.60 19.21
C ASP A 102 3.72 -15.76 20.09
N TYR A 103 4.22 -14.63 20.60
CA TYR A 103 3.37 -13.64 21.25
C TYR A 103 2.29 -13.11 20.31
N LEU A 104 2.65 -12.76 19.06
CA LEU A 104 1.66 -12.33 18.07
C LEU A 104 0.61 -13.41 17.80
N ARG A 105 0.99 -14.69 17.70
CA ARG A 105 0.01 -15.79 17.54
C ARG A 105 -0.94 -15.86 18.73
N THR A 106 -0.40 -15.73 19.95
CA THR A 106 -1.17 -15.77 21.19
C THR A 106 -2.21 -14.64 21.25
N VAL A 107 -1.85 -13.44 20.78
CA VAL A 107 -2.76 -12.29 20.75
C VAL A 107 -3.76 -12.39 19.60
N VAL A 108 -3.30 -12.72 18.39
CA VAL A 108 -4.08 -12.59 17.15
C VAL A 108 -4.89 -13.84 16.81
N ILE A 109 -4.42 -15.04 17.20
CA ILE A 109 -5.12 -16.31 16.96
C ILE A 109 -5.89 -16.72 18.20
N ASP A 110 -5.20 -16.81 19.35
CA ASP A 110 -5.77 -17.35 20.58
C ASP A 110 -6.55 -16.32 21.41
N ASP A 111 -6.57 -15.06 20.97
CA ASP A 111 -7.27 -13.94 21.60
C ASP A 111 -6.96 -13.81 23.10
N ALA A 112 -5.69 -14.01 23.49
CA ALA A 112 -5.28 -14.02 24.90
C ALA A 112 -5.54 -12.70 25.64
N LEU A 113 -5.72 -11.59 24.90
CA LEU A 113 -6.06 -10.28 25.45
C LEU A 113 -7.58 -9.99 25.43
N GLY A 114 -8.39 -10.82 24.77
CA GLY A 114 -9.85 -10.64 24.65
C GLY A 114 -10.26 -9.42 23.80
N ILE A 115 -9.40 -8.97 22.88
CA ILE A 115 -9.59 -7.75 22.08
C ILE A 115 -9.87 -8.03 20.59
N CYS A 116 -9.80 -9.28 20.13
CA CYS A 116 -9.90 -9.58 18.69
C CYS A 116 -11.20 -9.08 18.07
N ALA A 117 -12.34 -9.21 18.77
CA ALA A 117 -13.63 -8.75 18.28
C ALA A 117 -13.66 -7.21 18.09
N GLU A 118 -13.01 -6.48 19.00
CA GLU A 118 -12.89 -5.02 18.91
C GLU A 118 -12.01 -4.61 17.73
N LEU A 119 -10.86 -5.27 17.54
CA LEU A 119 -9.96 -5.03 16.41
C LEU A 119 -10.65 -5.31 15.06
N GLU A 120 -11.43 -6.40 14.96
CA GLU A 120 -12.21 -6.71 13.76
C GLU A 120 -13.28 -5.64 13.49
N ALA A 121 -13.96 -5.15 14.52
CA ALA A 121 -14.97 -4.10 14.39
C ALA A 121 -14.36 -2.76 13.92
N GLU A 122 -13.19 -2.39 14.43
CA GLU A 122 -12.46 -1.20 13.97
C GLU A 122 -12.06 -1.28 12.51
N MET A 123 -11.48 -2.40 12.08
CA MET A 123 -11.14 -2.59 10.67
C MET A 123 -12.38 -2.58 9.79
N ALA A 124 -13.48 -3.22 10.23
CA ALA A 124 -14.74 -3.19 9.50
C ALA A 124 -15.27 -1.75 9.34
N HIS A 125 -15.16 -0.92 10.38
CA HIS A 125 -15.53 0.49 10.30
C HIS A 125 -14.69 1.23 9.26
N VAL A 126 -13.35 1.10 9.31
CA VAL A 126 -12.43 1.73 8.35
C VAL A 126 -12.76 1.33 6.91
N VAL A 127 -13.01 0.04 6.66
CA VAL A 127 -13.40 -0.47 5.34
C VAL A 127 -14.74 0.11 4.89
N ALA A 128 -15.73 0.16 5.79
CA ALA A 128 -17.08 0.64 5.48
C ALA A 128 -17.13 2.15 5.22
N THR A 129 -16.24 2.93 5.84
CA THR A 129 -16.18 4.39 5.69
C THR A 129 -15.15 4.86 4.68
N TYR A 130 -14.51 3.95 3.93
CA TYR A 130 -13.53 4.33 2.92
C TYR A 130 -14.17 5.23 1.86
N GLN A 131 -13.53 6.38 1.61
CA GLN A 131 -13.87 7.29 0.53
C GLN A 131 -12.63 7.52 -0.33
N ASP A 132 -12.78 7.35 -1.65
CA ASP A 132 -11.74 7.68 -2.61
C ASP A 132 -11.67 9.21 -2.80
N GLU A 133 -10.58 9.80 -2.31
CA GLU A 133 -10.38 11.25 -2.37
C GLU A 133 -10.20 11.74 -3.81
N TRP A 134 -9.64 10.93 -4.71
CA TRP A 134 -9.45 11.26 -6.12
C TRP A 134 -10.75 11.21 -6.90
N LYS A 135 -11.56 10.17 -6.68
CA LYS A 135 -12.90 10.12 -7.24
C LYS A 135 -13.72 11.33 -6.80
N THR A 136 -13.64 11.68 -5.51
CA THR A 136 -14.31 12.87 -4.96
C THR A 136 -13.81 14.16 -5.61
N ALA A 137 -12.53 14.25 -5.97
CA ALA A 137 -11.96 15.41 -6.65
C ALA A 137 -12.39 15.50 -8.13
N ILE A 138 -12.55 14.37 -8.81
CA ILE A 138 -13.02 14.30 -10.20
C ILE A 138 -14.52 14.63 -10.28
N ASP A 139 -15.31 14.14 -9.35
CA ASP A 139 -16.77 14.31 -9.32
C ASP A 139 -17.20 15.72 -8.85
N ASP A 140 -16.27 16.52 -8.32
CA ASP A 140 -16.51 17.89 -7.82
C ASP A 140 -15.91 18.93 -8.80
N PRO A 141 -16.74 19.61 -9.60
CA PRO A 141 -16.27 20.58 -10.60
C PRO A 141 -15.45 21.73 -9.99
N GLU A 142 -15.71 22.13 -8.75
CA GLU A 142 -14.96 23.19 -8.08
C GLU A 142 -13.56 22.71 -7.65
N LYS A 143 -13.44 21.48 -7.16
CA LYS A 143 -12.13 20.88 -6.88
C LYS A 143 -11.34 20.64 -8.16
N LEU A 144 -12.00 20.22 -9.24
CA LEU A 144 -11.36 19.98 -10.54
C LEU A 144 -10.64 21.22 -11.08
N LYS A 145 -11.16 22.43 -10.81
CA LYS A 145 -10.52 23.70 -11.20
C LYS A 145 -9.11 23.87 -10.61
N ARG A 146 -8.80 23.21 -9.48
CA ARG A 146 -7.47 23.25 -8.85
C ARG A 146 -6.41 22.46 -9.62
N PHE A 147 -6.82 21.57 -10.51
CA PHE A 147 -5.93 20.69 -11.27
C PHE A 147 -5.73 21.15 -12.72
N ARG A 148 -5.76 22.46 -12.96
CA ARG A 148 -5.44 23.08 -14.26
C ARG A 148 -3.99 23.55 -14.32
N SER A 149 -3.37 23.49 -15.49
CA SER A 149 -2.00 23.97 -15.72
C SER A 149 -1.85 25.46 -15.46
N PHE A 150 -2.86 26.26 -15.84
CA PHE A 150 -2.87 27.71 -15.63
C PHE A 150 -4.21 28.17 -15.06
N VAL A 151 -4.16 29.16 -14.18
CA VAL A 151 -5.36 29.81 -13.62
C VAL A 151 -5.96 30.83 -14.61
N ASN A 152 -5.12 31.40 -15.46
CA ASN A 152 -5.42 32.52 -16.34
C ASN A 152 -5.51 32.16 -17.84
N SER A 153 -5.33 30.88 -18.20
CA SER A 153 -5.36 30.43 -19.58
C SER A 153 -5.93 29.02 -19.67
N ASP A 154 -6.82 28.81 -20.64
CA ASP A 154 -7.31 27.47 -21.01
C ASP A 154 -6.40 26.79 -22.06
N GLY A 155 -5.35 27.48 -22.51
CA GLY A 155 -4.38 26.94 -23.45
C GLY A 155 -3.44 25.90 -22.82
N PRO A 156 -2.90 24.96 -23.62
CA PRO A 156 -1.88 24.04 -23.14
C PRO A 156 -0.60 24.80 -22.75
N ASP A 157 0.26 24.16 -21.95
CA ASP A 157 1.56 24.71 -21.62
C ASP A 157 2.42 24.87 -22.89
N PRO A 158 2.79 26.10 -23.28
CA PRO A 158 3.54 26.34 -24.50
C PRO A 158 4.95 25.74 -24.45
N SER A 159 5.47 25.41 -23.26
CA SER A 159 6.74 24.72 -23.10
C SER A 159 6.66 23.21 -23.39
N LEU A 160 5.45 22.63 -23.38
CA LEU A 160 5.18 21.21 -23.60
C LEU A 160 4.79 20.93 -25.06
N VAL A 161 5.75 21.13 -25.96
CA VAL A 161 5.61 20.72 -27.37
C VAL A 161 5.72 19.20 -27.47
N ARG A 162 4.70 18.54 -28.04
CA ARG A 162 4.67 17.10 -28.29
C ARG A 162 4.95 16.81 -29.75
N MET A 163 5.79 15.80 -30.03
CA MET A 163 6.12 15.35 -31.38
C MET A 163 5.96 13.85 -31.50
N LYS A 164 5.73 13.37 -32.73
CA LYS A 164 5.65 11.93 -33.03
C LYS A 164 7.00 11.43 -33.52
N GLU A 165 7.52 10.41 -32.88
CA GLU A 165 8.68 9.65 -33.35
C GLU A 165 8.32 8.16 -33.32
N ARG A 166 8.44 7.49 -34.47
CA ARG A 166 8.11 6.06 -34.60
C ARG A 166 6.72 5.72 -34.03
N GLU A 167 5.73 6.55 -34.39
CA GLU A 167 4.33 6.44 -33.95
C GLU A 167 4.07 6.71 -32.46
N GLN A 168 5.10 6.93 -31.64
CA GLN A 168 4.96 7.29 -30.24
C GLN A 168 5.03 8.81 -30.03
N VAL A 169 4.25 9.31 -29.09
CA VAL A 169 4.25 10.73 -28.71
C VAL A 169 5.33 10.95 -27.65
N ARG A 170 6.26 11.88 -27.92
CA ARG A 170 7.28 12.31 -26.96
C ARG A 170 7.32 13.83 -26.84
N PRO A 171 7.87 14.38 -25.74
CA PRO A 171 8.21 15.81 -25.72
C PRO A 171 9.29 16.12 -26.76
N ALA A 172 9.20 17.31 -27.36
CA ALA A 172 10.25 17.88 -28.19
C ALA A 172 11.53 18.09 -27.35
N THR A 173 12.69 17.84 -27.97
CA THR A 173 14.00 18.20 -27.40
C THR A 173 14.20 19.71 -27.43
N TRP A 174 15.24 20.19 -26.76
CA TRP A 174 15.57 21.62 -26.72
C TRP A 174 15.84 22.22 -28.10
N ASP A 175 16.59 21.51 -28.96
CA ASP A 175 16.90 21.99 -30.31
C ASP A 175 15.65 22.04 -31.18
N GLU A 176 14.81 21.01 -31.13
CA GLU A 176 13.56 20.97 -31.90
C GLU A 176 12.58 22.07 -31.47
N LYS A 177 12.52 22.41 -30.17
CA LYS A 177 11.74 23.56 -29.70
C LYS A 177 12.29 24.87 -30.24
N ARG A 178 13.61 25.04 -30.29
CA ARG A 178 14.25 26.24 -30.86
C ARG A 178 13.94 26.39 -32.34
N ASP A 179 13.97 25.29 -33.09
CA ASP A 179 13.72 25.30 -34.53
C ASP A 179 12.27 25.64 -34.86
N LEU A 180 11.32 25.21 -34.03
CA LEU A 180 9.90 25.58 -34.13
C LEU A 180 9.66 27.08 -33.89
N VAL A 181 10.30 27.65 -32.86
CA VAL A 181 10.21 29.10 -32.58
C VAL A 181 10.80 29.93 -33.73
N THR A 182 11.84 29.41 -34.40
CA THR A 182 12.53 30.11 -35.50
C THR A 182 11.75 30.03 -36.83
N THR A 183 10.87 29.04 -36.99
CA THR A 183 10.04 28.84 -38.20
C THR A 183 8.67 29.53 -38.14
N GLY A 184 8.32 30.20 -37.04
CA GLY A 184 7.14 31.07 -36.95
C GLY A 184 5.79 30.32 -36.90
N ILE A 185 5.78 29.11 -36.33
CA ILE A 185 4.56 28.35 -35.98
C ILE A 185 4.46 28.24 -34.46
#